data_AF-A0A964NXL6-F1
#
_entry.id   AF-A0A964NXL6-F1
#
_cell.length_a   1.000
_cell.length_b   1.000
_cell.length_c   1.000
_cell.angle_alpha   90.00
_cell.angle_beta   90.00
_cell.angle_gamma   90.00
#
_symmetry.space_group_name_H-M   'P 1'
#
loop_
_entity.id
_entity.type
_entity.pdbx_description
1 polymer ?
#
loop_
_entity_poly.entity_id
_entity_poly.type
_entity_poly.pdbx_seq_one_letter_code
_entity_poly.pdbx_strand_id
1 'polypeptide(L)' 'MASLDLRLIHRAYASERGRPPFHPEAMVGLYLYGACPGIYASRRLAQACRENVAFMYLVAGARPDFRTIALFRQ' A
#
# COMPACT_ATOMS: atom_id res chain seq x y z
N MET A 1 -23.68 0.36 -0.55
CA MET A 1 -22.28 0.82 -0.38
C MET A 1 -21.45 0.12 -1.45
N ALA A 2 -20.85 0.86 -2.38
CA ALA A 2 -20.03 0.27 -3.44
C ALA A 2 -18.72 -0.27 -2.83
N SER A 3 -18.50 -1.58 -2.88
CA SER A 3 -17.26 -2.22 -2.47
C SER A 3 -16.24 -2.12 -3.61
N LEU A 4 -15.00 -1.72 -3.30
CA LEU A 4 -13.91 -1.70 -4.28
C LEU A 4 -13.55 -3.15 -4.64
N ASP A 5 -13.68 -3.53 -5.91
CA ASP A 5 -13.34 -4.88 -6.37
C ASP A 5 -11.83 -5.03 -6.58
N LEU A 6 -11.18 -5.74 -5.65
CA LEU A 6 -9.72 -5.94 -5.65
C LEU A 6 -9.28 -7.22 -6.37
N ARG A 7 -10.20 -7.99 -6.98
CA ARG A 7 -9.89 -9.30 -7.58
C ARG A 7 -8.79 -9.25 -8.64
N LEU A 8 -8.73 -8.18 -9.43
CA LEU A 8 -7.69 -7.98 -10.43
C LEU A 8 -6.31 -7.77 -9.80
N ILE A 9 -6.24 -6.99 -8.71
CA ILE A 9 -5.01 -6.75 -7.97
C ILE A 9 -4.53 -8.05 -7.35
N HIS A 10 -5.41 -8.81 -6.69
CA HIS A 10 -5.04 -10.12 -6.13
C HIS A 10 -4.48 -11.08 -7.18
N ARG A 11 -5.05 -11.12 -8.40
CA ARG A 11 -4.54 -11.98 -9.49
C ARG A 11 -3.14 -11.58 -9.94
N ALA A 12 -2.86 -10.28 -10.06
CA ALA A 12 -1.52 -9.78 -10.39
C ALA A 12 -0.52 -10.01 -9.25
N TYR A 13 -0.96 -9.81 -8.00
CA TYR A 13 -0.17 -9.98 -6.79
C TYR A 13 0.11 -11.45 -6.41
N ALA A 14 -0.60 -12.40 -7.03
CA ALA A 14 -0.46 -13.84 -6.78
C ALA A 14 0.64 -14.52 -7.61
N SER A 15 1.36 -13.80 -8.49
CA SER A 15 2.41 -14.40 -9.34
C SER A 15 3.63 -14.93 -8.54
N GLU A 16 4.27 -15.97 -9.07
CA GLU A 16 5.21 -16.93 -8.42
C GLU A 16 6.51 -16.39 -7.77
N ARG A 17 6.70 -15.07 -7.64
CA ARG A 17 7.91 -14.48 -7.02
C ARG A 17 7.79 -14.37 -5.50
N GLY A 18 7.51 -15.50 -4.86
CA GLY A 18 7.42 -15.60 -3.41
C GLY A 18 6.22 -14.88 -2.79
N ARG A 19 5.96 -15.14 -1.51
CA ARG A 19 4.87 -14.49 -0.77
C ARG A 19 5.13 -12.98 -0.75
N PRO A 20 4.24 -12.14 -1.29
CA PRO A 20 4.40 -10.69 -1.22
C PRO A 20 4.53 -10.27 0.26
N PRO A 21 5.48 -9.40 0.61
CA PRO A 21 5.71 -9.05 2.01
C PRO A 21 4.56 -8.24 2.65
N PHE A 22 3.58 -7.79 1.87
CA PHE A 22 2.46 -6.97 2.33
C PHE A 22 1.12 -7.39 1.72
N HIS A 23 0.05 -7.14 2.47
CA HIS A 23 -1.32 -7.35 2.00
C HIS A 23 -1.68 -6.33 0.91
N PRO A 24 -2.22 -6.77 -0.25
CA PRO A 24 -2.60 -5.86 -1.33
C PRO A 24 -3.68 -4.85 -0.89
N GLU A 25 -4.59 -5.23 0.02
CA GLU A 25 -5.60 -4.32 0.55
C GLU A 25 -4.97 -3.15 1.33
N ALA A 26 -3.93 -3.43 2.12
CA ALA A 26 -3.20 -2.39 2.85
C ALA A 26 -2.43 -1.46 1.89
N MET A 27 -1.86 -2.01 0.81
CA MET A 27 -1.17 -1.20 -0.22
C MET A 27 -2.15 -0.30 -0.99
N VAL A 28 -3.33 -0.82 -1.36
CA VAL A 28 -4.37 -0.01 -2.00
C VAL A 28 -4.87 1.07 -1.02
N GLY A 29 -5.14 0.70 0.22
CA GLY A 29 -5.53 1.64 1.27
C GLY A 29 -4.50 2.75 1.45
N LEU A 30 -3.21 2.43 1.40
CA LEU A 30 -2.11 3.39 1.54
C LEU A 30 -2.14 4.45 0.43
N TYR A 31 -2.41 4.03 -0.81
CA TYR A 31 -2.53 4.93 -1.95
C TYR A 31 -3.79 5.79 -1.90
N LEU A 32 -4.93 5.19 -1.58
CA LEU A 32 -6.20 5.91 -1.46
C LEU A 32 -6.14 6.94 -0.33
N TYR A 33 -5.63 6.53 0.83
CA TYR A 33 -5.49 7.42 1.98
C TYR A 33 -4.43 8.49 1.75
N GLY A 34 -3.32 8.15 1.09
CA GLY A 34 -2.28 9.11 0.71
C GLY A 34 -2.74 10.13 -0.33
N ALA A 35 -3.70 9.79 -1.19
CA ALA A 35 -4.27 10.72 -2.16
C ALA A 35 -5.04 11.89 -1.50
N CYS A 36 -5.68 11.66 -0.35
CA CYS A 36 -6.42 12.70 0.39
C CYS A 36 -5.56 13.93 0.75
N PRO A 37 -4.38 13.78 1.38
CA PRO A 37 -3.44 14.89 1.61
C PRO A 37 -2.52 15.20 0.40
N GLY A 38 -2.70 14.56 -0.75
CA GLY A 38 -1.86 14.78 -1.94
C GLY A 38 -0.46 14.13 -1.89
N ILE A 39 -0.29 13.07 -1.11
CA ILE A 39 0.98 12.34 -0.96
C ILE A 39 1.02 11.16 -1.95
N TYR A 40 1.64 11.38 -3.11
CA TYR A 40 1.75 10.37 -4.18
C TYR A 40 3.13 9.73 -4.32
N ALA A 41 4.16 10.36 -3.75
CA ALA A 41 5.54 9.90 -3.86
C ALA A 41 5.77 8.71 -2.94
N SER A 42 6.25 7.58 -3.47
CA SER A 42 6.49 6.34 -2.70
C SER A 42 7.41 6.56 -1.50
N ARG A 43 8.39 7.46 -1.61
CA ARG A 43 9.26 7.87 -0.49
C ARG A 43 8.50 8.57 0.62
N ARG A 44 7.60 9.49 0.28
CA ARG A 44 6.77 10.22 1.26
C ARG A 44 5.74 9.30 1.90
N LEU A 45 5.18 8.34 1.15
CA LEU A 45 4.30 7.31 1.71
C LEU A 45 5.05 6.39 2.69
N ALA A 46 6.26 5.95 2.35
CA ALA A 46 7.09 5.15 3.26
C ALA A 46 7.47 5.92 4.54
N GLN A 47 7.74 7.22 4.41
CA GLN A 47 7.96 8.10 5.55
C GLN A 47 6.70 8.25 6.41
N ALA A 48 5.54 8.47 5.80
CA ALA A 48 4.26 8.56 6.51
C ALA A 48 3.95 7.29 7.31
N CYS A 49 4.27 6.11 6.77
CA CYS A 49 4.15 4.82 7.50
C CYS A 49 5.06 4.73 8.75
N ARG A 50 6.05 5.61 8.90
CA ARG A 50 6.96 5.65 10.06
C ARG A 50 6.71 6.81 11.02
N GLU A 51 6.05 7.87 10.56
CA GLU A 51 5.90 9.11 11.33
C GLU A 51 4.45 9.45 11.66
N ASN A 52 3.49 8.95 10.87
CA ASN A 52 2.08 9.26 11.02
C ASN A 52 1.28 8.04 11.53
N VAL A 53 0.66 8.19 12.69
CA VAL A 53 -0.11 7.13 13.37
C VAL A 53 -1.26 6.60 12.49
N ALA A 54 -1.92 7.45 11.70
CA ALA A 54 -2.99 7.02 10.82
C ALA A 54 -2.47 6.07 9.71
N PHE A 55 -1.31 6.39 9.15
CA PHE A 55 -0.66 5.54 8.16
C PHE A 55 -0.15 4.24 8.80
N MET A 56 0.43 4.30 10.00
CA MET A 56 0.84 3.12 10.77
C MET A 56 -0.32 2.17 11.03
N TYR A 57 -1.47 2.70 11.45
CA TYR A 57 -2.68 1.93 11.69
C TYR A 57 -3.17 1.26 10.40
N LEU A 58 -3.19 2.01 9.29
CA LEU A 58 -3.66 1.53 7.99
C LEU A 58 -2.85 0.33 7.48
N VAL A 59 -1.54 0.34 7.71
CA VAL A 59 -0.65 -0.78 7.32
C VAL A 59 -0.47 -1.82 8.43
N ALA A 60 -1.31 -1.79 9.49
CA ALA A 60 -1.25 -2.69 10.65
C ALA A 60 0.15 -2.76 11.30
N GLY A 61 0.85 -1.64 11.38
CA GLY A 61 2.21 -1.53 11.95
C GLY A 61 3.33 -2.00 11.01
N ALA A 62 3.01 -2.48 9.82
CA ALA A 62 4.01 -2.85 8.83
C ALA A 62 4.77 -1.60 8.31
N ARG A 63 6.04 -1.74 7.94
CA ARG A 63 6.87 -0.61 7.50
C ARG A 63 7.33 -0.83 6.05
N PRO A 64 6.44 -0.63 5.06
CA PRO A 64 6.80 -0.79 3.67
C PRO A 64 7.88 0.21 3.26
N ASP A 65 8.93 -0.31 2.63
CA ASP A 65 9.96 0.54 2.04
C ASP A 65 9.44 1.20 0.75
N PHE A 66 10.06 2.31 0.36
CA PHE A 66 9.67 3.05 -0.84
C PHE A 66 9.75 2.18 -2.11
N ARG A 67 10.65 1.19 -2.14
CA ARG A 67 10.79 0.23 -3.25
C ARG A 67 9.57 -0.68 -3.37
N THR A 68 9.08 -1.20 -2.26
CA THR A 68 7.89 -2.06 -2.23
C THR A 68 6.65 -1.30 -2.67
N ILE A 69 6.51 -0.05 -2.19
CA ILE A 69 5.42 0.84 -2.60
C ILE A 69 5.53 1.15 -4.10
N ALA A 70 6.73 1.47 -4.60
CA ALA A 70 6.93 1.74 -6.02
C ALA A 70 6.68 0.50 -6.90
N LEU A 71 7.05 -0.69 -6.45
CA LEU A 71 6.81 -1.95 -7.15
C LEU A 71 5.31 -2.27 -7.22
N PHE A 72 4.55 -1.98 -6.17
CA PHE A 72 3.10 -2.18 -6.16
C PHE A 72 2.36 -1.37 -7.23
N ARG A 73 2.91 -0.21 -7.62
CA ARG A 73 2.31 0.67 -8.64
C ARG A 73 2.50 0.16 -10.08
N GLN A 74 3.50 -0.69 -10.33
CA GLN A 74 3.81 -1.22 -11.66
C GLN A 74 2.83 -2.33 -12.04
#